data_AF-A0A7N2L1K3-F1
#
_entry.id   AF-A0A7N2L1K3-F1
#
_cell.length_a   1.000
_cell.length_b   1.000
_cell.length_c   1.000
_cell.angle_alpha   90.00
_cell.angle_beta   90.00
_cell.angle_gamma   90.00
#
_symmetry.space_group_name_H-M   'P 1'
#
loop_
_entity.id
_entity.type
_entity.pdbx_description
1 polymer ?
#
loop_
_entity_poly.entity_id
_entity_poly.type
_entity_poly.pdbx_seq_one_letter_code
_entity_poly.pdbx_strand_id
1 'polypeptide(L)'
;MVLALQGSYHGDTLGAMEAQAPSSYTGFLQQPWYTGRGLFLDPPTVYMCNGVWKLSLPEGLHLEIPKLENKAFSSRDEIFHKIRDKSDLARNYSSYISEQLSQYSGSGGFYPIGALILEPVILGAGEMQMIDPLFQRVLVNEC
;
A
#
# COMPACT_ATOMS: atom_id res chain seq x y z
N MET A 1 4.62 8.84 -13.77
CA MET A 1 5.08 8.09 -12.58
C MET A 1 4.08 6.99 -12.27
N VAL A 2 4.46 6.00 -11.48
CA VAL A 2 3.55 4.94 -11.02
C VAL A 2 3.04 5.22 -9.61
N LEU A 3 1.88 4.69 -9.26
CA LEU A 3 1.44 4.51 -7.90
C LEU A 3 1.68 3.05 -7.52
N ALA A 4 2.39 2.81 -6.43
CA ALA A 4 2.72 1.46 -5.96
C ALA A 4 2.73 1.42 -4.42
N LEU A 5 2.86 0.21 -3.87
CA LEU A 5 2.95 0.02 -2.42
C LEU A 5 4.42 -0.11 -1.99
N GLN A 6 4.79 0.54 -0.89
CA GLN A 6 6.09 0.35 -0.24
C GLN A 6 6.28 -1.15 0.04
N GLY A 7 7.46 -1.68 -0.33
CA GLY A 7 7.79 -3.10 -0.18
C GLY A 7 7.33 -4.01 -1.32
N SER A 8 6.55 -3.51 -2.29
CA SER A 8 6.18 -4.31 -3.47
C SER A 8 7.39 -4.55 -4.40
N TYR A 9 7.35 -5.67 -5.12
CA TYR A 9 8.41 -6.15 -5.99
C TYR A 9 7.86 -6.58 -7.36
N HIS A 10 8.56 -6.16 -8.42
CA HIS A 10 8.11 -6.36 -9.80
C HIS A 10 9.20 -6.89 -10.75
N GLY A 11 10.37 -7.25 -10.22
CA GLY A 11 11.51 -7.74 -11.00
C GLY A 11 12.72 -6.79 -11.01
N ASP A 12 13.87 -7.29 -11.49
CA ASP A 12 15.17 -6.62 -11.32
C ASP A 12 15.64 -5.83 -12.55
N THR A 13 14.95 -5.93 -13.69
CA THR A 13 15.25 -5.09 -14.85
C THR A 13 14.91 -3.64 -14.53
N LEU A 14 15.69 -2.67 -15.05
CA LEU A 14 15.54 -1.24 -14.70
C LEU A 14 14.10 -0.74 -14.74
N GLY A 15 13.33 -1.07 -15.79
CA GLY A 15 11.93 -0.65 -15.91
C GLY A 15 11.03 -1.19 -14.79
N ALA A 16 11.28 -2.41 -14.32
CA ALA A 16 10.59 -3.00 -13.18
C ALA A 16 11.04 -2.38 -11.86
N MET A 17 12.35 -2.15 -11.69
CA MET A 17 12.89 -1.50 -10.50
C MET A 17 12.33 -0.09 -10.30
N GLU A 18 12.08 0.68 -11.37
CA GLU A 18 11.51 2.03 -11.27
C GLU A 18 10.10 2.06 -10.64
N ALA A 19 9.42 0.91 -10.57
CA ALA A 19 8.16 0.72 -9.86
C ALA A 19 8.32 0.21 -8.42
N GLN A 20 9.55 -0.01 -7.95
CA GLN A 20 9.88 -0.34 -6.57
C GLN A 20 10.30 0.91 -5.82
N ALA A 21 9.87 1.02 -4.56
CA ALA A 21 10.27 2.11 -3.69
C ALA A 21 11.77 2.08 -3.36
N PRO A 22 12.39 3.24 -3.04
CA PRO A 22 13.79 3.28 -2.66
C PRO A 22 14.10 2.38 -1.46
N SER A 23 15.17 1.60 -1.56
CA SER A 23 15.64 0.69 -0.50
C SER A 23 17.14 0.42 -0.63
N SER A 24 17.69 -0.40 0.27
CA SER A 24 19.07 -0.91 0.14
C SER A 24 19.31 -1.71 -1.16
N TYR A 25 18.25 -2.20 -1.82
CA TYR A 25 18.31 -2.98 -3.05
C TYR A 25 18.21 -2.13 -4.33
N THR A 26 17.91 -0.84 -4.23
CA THR A 26 17.76 0.05 -5.41
C THR A 26 18.80 1.17 -5.47
N GLY A 27 19.71 1.22 -4.48
CA GLY A 27 20.77 2.23 -4.43
C GLY A 27 21.78 2.12 -5.58
N PHE A 28 22.67 3.12 -5.66
CA PHE A 28 23.65 3.26 -6.75
C PHE A 28 24.49 2.00 -7.02
N LEU A 29 24.86 1.25 -5.97
CA LEU A 29 25.65 0.03 -6.12
C LEU A 29 24.90 -1.14 -6.77
N GLN A 30 23.56 -1.13 -6.71
CA GLN A 30 22.71 -2.16 -7.31
C GLN A 30 22.29 -1.77 -8.72
N GLN A 31 21.86 -0.52 -8.91
CA GLN A 31 21.39 0.00 -10.18
C GLN A 31 21.67 1.51 -10.29
N PRO A 32 22.80 1.94 -10.87
CA PRO A 32 23.18 3.35 -10.98
C PRO A 32 22.17 4.27 -11.68
N TRP A 33 21.28 3.70 -12.49
CA TRP A 33 20.26 4.45 -13.25
C TRP A 33 18.87 4.46 -12.60
N TYR A 34 18.69 3.80 -11.46
CA TYR A 34 17.44 3.83 -10.73
C TYR A 34 17.17 5.25 -10.20
N THR A 35 15.93 5.71 -10.34
CA THR A 35 15.51 7.04 -9.85
C THR A 35 14.26 7.01 -8.98
N GLY A 36 13.56 5.87 -8.91
CA GLY A 36 12.36 5.71 -8.10
C GLY A 36 11.18 6.50 -8.66
N ARG A 37 10.69 6.11 -9.84
CA ARG A 37 9.65 6.85 -10.59
C ARG A 37 8.23 6.58 -10.10
N GLY A 38 7.99 6.64 -8.80
CA GLY A 38 6.66 6.41 -8.23
C GLY A 38 6.32 7.26 -7.01
N LEU A 39 5.01 7.30 -6.74
CA LEU A 39 4.47 7.55 -5.41
C LEU A 39 4.28 6.18 -4.74
N PHE A 40 4.91 5.99 -3.59
CA PHE A 40 4.93 4.71 -2.89
C PHE A 40 4.19 4.86 -1.56
N LEU A 41 3.01 4.25 -1.45
CA LEU A 41 2.19 4.32 -0.24
C LEU A 41 2.56 3.18 0.71
N ASP A 42 2.67 3.47 2.00
CA ASP A 42 2.78 2.42 3.02
C ASP A 42 1.42 1.70 3.15
N PRO A 43 1.36 0.38 2.92
CA PRO A 43 0.10 -0.34 3.00
C PRO A 43 -0.21 -0.80 4.44
N PRO A 44 -1.49 -0.83 4.85
CA PRO A 44 -1.91 -1.59 6.02
C PRO A 44 -1.75 -3.09 5.77
N THR A 45 -1.26 -3.81 6.77
CA THR A 45 -1.03 -5.25 6.71
C THR A 45 -1.96 -5.99 7.65
N VAL A 46 -2.25 -7.24 7.31
CA VAL A 46 -3.00 -8.17 8.16
C VAL A 46 -2.15 -9.40 8.45
N TYR A 47 -2.23 -9.90 9.67
CA TYR A 47 -1.40 -11.03 10.11
C TYR A 47 -2.13 -11.85 11.17
N MET A 48 -1.77 -13.12 11.30
CA MET A 48 -2.24 -13.96 12.40
C MET A 48 -1.23 -13.95 13.54
N CYS A 49 -1.69 -13.68 14.75
CA CYS A 49 -0.89 -13.78 15.97
C CYS A 49 -1.75 -14.36 17.09
N ASN A 50 -1.26 -15.45 17.71
CA ASN A 50 -1.96 -16.15 18.79
C ASN A 50 -3.39 -16.58 18.41
N GLY A 51 -3.56 -17.11 17.19
CA GLY A 51 -4.86 -17.59 16.68
C GLY A 51 -5.85 -16.48 16.29
N VAL A 52 -5.46 -15.21 16.39
CA VAL A 52 -6.30 -14.06 16.06
C VAL A 52 -5.70 -13.32 14.87
N TRP A 53 -6.53 -13.01 13.87
CA TRP A 53 -6.15 -12.15 12.77
C TRP A 53 -6.19 -10.69 13.21
N LYS A 54 -5.15 -9.92 12.89
CA LYS A 54 -4.97 -8.53 13.32
C LYS A 54 -4.64 -7.63 12.15
N LEU A 55 -5.14 -6.40 12.20
CA LEU A 55 -4.79 -5.30 11.30
C LEU A 55 -3.65 -4.46 11.90
N SER A 56 -2.58 -4.27 11.14
CA SER A 56 -1.56 -3.25 11.39
C SER A 56 -1.80 -2.07 10.46
N LEU A 57 -1.76 -0.86 11.01
CA LEU A 57 -1.82 0.36 10.20
C LEU A 57 -0.42 0.97 10.17
N PRO A 58 0.01 1.55 9.03
CA PRO A 58 1.25 2.34 9.00
C PRO A 58 1.04 3.68 9.71
N GLU A 59 2.15 4.36 10.00
CA GLU A 59 2.15 5.59 10.82
C GLU A 59 1.28 6.71 10.22
N GLY A 60 1.33 6.91 8.90
CA GLY A 60 0.51 7.92 8.21
C GLY A 60 -1.00 7.69 8.38
N LEU A 61 -1.45 6.44 8.34
CA LEU A 61 -2.86 6.06 8.56
C LEU A 61 -3.26 6.07 10.04
N HIS A 62 -2.31 5.96 10.96
CA HIS A 62 -2.57 5.97 12.40
C HIS A 62 -3.07 7.33 12.91
N LEU A 63 -2.64 8.42 12.27
CA LEU A 63 -3.02 9.78 12.63
C LEU A 63 -4.44 10.14 12.18
N GLU A 64 -4.89 9.58 11.05
CA GLU A 64 -6.21 9.83 10.47
C GLU A 64 -7.30 8.89 11.02
N ILE A 65 -6.91 7.76 11.64
CA ILE A 65 -7.84 6.75 12.16
C ILE A 65 -7.72 6.66 13.69
N PRO A 66 -8.20 7.66 14.45
CA PRO A 66 -8.23 7.57 15.90
C PRO A 66 -9.27 6.52 16.34
N LYS A 67 -8.80 5.53 17.11
CA LYS A 67 -9.61 4.53 17.84
C LYS A 67 -10.50 3.62 16.98
N LEU A 68 -9.90 2.83 16.09
CA LEU A 68 -10.58 1.59 15.66
C LEU A 68 -10.53 0.59 16.83
N GLU A 69 -11.61 0.49 17.59
CA GLU A 69 -11.69 -0.36 18.80
C GLU A 69 -11.45 -1.85 18.52
N ASN A 70 -11.68 -2.31 17.29
CA ASN A 70 -11.45 -3.70 16.90
C ASN A 70 -10.59 -3.80 15.63
N LYS A 71 -9.27 -3.91 15.84
CA LYS A 71 -8.29 -4.32 14.81
C LYS A 71 -8.19 -5.84 14.67
N ALA A 72 -9.10 -6.60 15.26
CA ALA A 72 -9.07 -8.06 15.28
C ALA A 72 -10.21 -8.63 14.44
N PHE A 73 -9.94 -9.72 13.73
CA PHE A 73 -10.91 -10.48 12.95
C PHE A 73 -10.99 -11.90 13.50
N SER A 74 -12.19 -12.47 13.50
CA SER A 74 -12.43 -13.83 14.00
C SER A 74 -11.89 -14.90 13.04
N SER A 75 -11.83 -14.58 11.75
CA SER A 75 -11.38 -15.49 10.70
C SER A 75 -10.71 -14.74 9.56
N ARG A 76 -9.99 -15.49 8.73
CA ARG A 76 -9.42 -14.95 7.49
C ARG A 76 -10.51 -14.50 6.53
N ASP A 77 -11.65 -15.19 6.51
CA ASP A 77 -12.73 -14.91 5.56
C ASP A 77 -13.36 -13.53 5.82
N GLU A 78 -13.42 -13.09 7.08
CA GLU A 78 -13.85 -11.73 7.43
C GLU A 78 -12.97 -10.65 6.78
N ILE A 79 -11.66 -10.87 6.71
CA ILE A 79 -10.71 -9.93 6.08
C ILE A 79 -11.06 -9.74 4.60
N PHE A 80 -11.40 -10.81 3.88
CA PHE A 80 -11.74 -10.77 2.45
C PHE A 80 -13.19 -10.39 2.18
N HIS A 81 -14.05 -10.38 3.20
CA HIS A 81 -15.49 -10.24 3.00
C HIS A 81 -15.85 -8.86 2.42
N LYS A 82 -16.66 -8.83 1.35
CA LYS A 82 -17.04 -7.58 0.66
C LYS A 82 -17.87 -6.61 1.49
N ILE A 83 -18.47 -7.07 2.59
CA ILE A 83 -19.20 -6.16 3.50
C ILE A 83 -18.29 -5.04 4.05
N ARG A 84 -16.98 -5.29 4.12
CA ARG A 84 -15.98 -4.31 4.56
C ARG A 84 -15.91 -3.08 3.65
N ASP A 85 -16.36 -3.16 2.41
CA ASP A 85 -16.42 -2.02 1.48
C ASP A 85 -17.37 -0.90 1.97
N LYS A 86 -18.30 -1.25 2.87
CA LYS A 86 -19.24 -0.30 3.48
C LYS A 86 -18.80 0.18 4.88
N SER A 87 -17.60 -0.21 5.32
CA SER A 87 -17.10 0.10 6.66
C SER A 87 -16.50 1.50 6.75
N ASP A 88 -16.39 2.01 7.98
CA ASP A 88 -15.69 3.26 8.27
C ASP A 88 -14.21 3.19 7.86
N LEU A 89 -13.60 2.01 8.01
CA LEU A 89 -12.23 1.77 7.56
C LEU A 89 -12.07 1.97 6.05
N ALA A 90 -13.04 1.56 5.24
CA ALA A 90 -13.02 1.78 3.79
C ALA A 90 -13.07 3.27 3.46
N ARG A 91 -13.91 4.03 4.17
CA ARG A 91 -13.99 5.49 4.03
C ARG A 91 -12.69 6.17 4.43
N ASN A 92 -12.08 5.73 5.54
CA ASN A 92 -10.80 6.26 5.98
C ASN A 92 -9.67 5.96 4.99
N TYR A 93 -9.64 4.75 4.41
CA TYR A 93 -8.69 4.42 3.34
C TYR A 93 -8.89 5.29 2.11
N SER A 94 -10.13 5.52 1.68
CA SER A 94 -10.45 6.39 0.54
C SER A 94 -10.00 7.84 0.79
N SER A 95 -10.28 8.40 1.98
CA SER A 95 -9.81 9.72 2.39
C SER A 95 -8.28 9.81 2.38
N TYR A 96 -7.59 8.85 3.00
CA TYR A 96 -6.14 8.80 3.04
C TYR A 96 -5.53 8.76 1.63
N ILE A 97 -6.02 7.86 0.77
CA ILE A 97 -5.53 7.70 -0.61
C ILE A 97 -5.76 8.99 -1.39
N SER A 98 -6.96 9.58 -1.30
CA SER A 98 -7.29 10.85 -1.94
C SER A 98 -6.37 11.98 -1.48
N GLU A 99 -6.07 12.05 -0.18
CA GLU A 99 -5.15 13.02 0.38
C GLU A 99 -3.74 12.83 -0.18
N GLN A 100 -3.20 11.62 -0.18
CA GLN A 100 -1.87 11.34 -0.74
C GLN A 100 -1.75 11.72 -2.23
N LEU A 101 -2.77 11.40 -3.03
CA LEU A 101 -2.82 11.78 -4.45
C LEU A 101 -2.90 13.30 -4.64
N SER A 102 -3.66 13.99 -3.79
CA SER A 102 -3.80 15.45 -3.83
C SER A 102 -2.50 16.15 -3.42
N GLN A 103 -1.82 15.67 -2.38
CA GLN A 103 -0.55 16.21 -1.90
C GLN A 103 0.56 16.04 -2.95
N TYR A 104 0.61 14.89 -3.61
CA TYR A 104 1.54 14.65 -4.71
C TYR A 104 1.31 15.62 -5.88
N SER A 105 0.05 15.89 -6.22
CA SER A 105 -0.32 16.83 -7.28
C SER A 105 -0.01 18.29 -6.90
N GLY A 106 -0.26 18.67 -5.64
CA GLY A 106 -0.11 20.05 -5.14
C GLY A 106 1.34 20.45 -4.79
N SER A 107 2.20 19.49 -4.46
CA SER A 107 3.61 19.72 -4.11
C SER A 107 4.54 19.98 -5.32
N GLY A 108 3.96 20.13 -6.52
CA GLY A 108 4.74 20.33 -7.74
C GLY A 108 5.30 19.02 -8.30
N GLY A 109 4.57 17.91 -8.14
CA GLY A 109 4.86 16.67 -8.86
C GLY A 109 5.02 16.94 -10.35
N PHE A 110 6.26 16.89 -10.84
CA PHE A 110 6.61 17.27 -12.21
C PHE A 110 5.96 16.37 -13.28
N TYR A 111 5.48 15.19 -12.88
CA TYR A 111 4.92 14.19 -13.78
C TYR A 111 3.62 13.60 -13.23
N PRO A 112 2.58 13.42 -14.06
CA PRO A 112 1.35 12.78 -13.64
C PRO A 112 1.59 11.31 -13.26
N ILE A 113 0.76 10.80 -12.34
CA ILE A 113 0.63 9.36 -12.09
C ILE A 113 -0.14 8.77 -13.28
N GLY A 114 0.46 7.79 -13.95
CA GLY A 114 -0.10 7.20 -15.18
C GLY A 114 -0.55 5.75 -15.05
N ALA A 115 -0.22 5.09 -13.94
CA ALA A 115 -0.57 3.70 -13.69
C ALA A 115 -0.53 3.37 -12.19
N LEU A 116 -1.41 2.45 -11.78
CA LEU A 116 -1.34 1.73 -10.51
C LEU A 116 -0.73 0.33 -10.76
N ILE A 117 0.24 -0.07 -9.95
CA ILE A 117 0.83 -1.41 -9.97
C ILE A 117 0.87 -1.99 -8.56
N LEU A 118 0.54 -3.28 -8.44
CA LEU A 118 0.30 -3.95 -7.16
C LEU A 118 0.77 -5.40 -7.23
N GLU A 119 1.27 -5.93 -6.12
CA GLU A 119 1.20 -7.37 -5.83
C GLU A 119 -0.13 -7.64 -5.09
N PRO A 120 -1.07 -8.40 -5.68
CA PRO A 120 -2.35 -8.66 -5.03
C PRO A 120 -2.18 -9.51 -3.78
N VAL A 121 -2.76 -9.04 -2.67
CA VAL A 121 -2.86 -9.72 -1.36
C VAL A 121 -1.52 -9.91 -0.65
N ILE A 122 -0.48 -10.45 -1.28
CA ILE A 122 0.81 -10.75 -0.64
C ILE A 122 1.91 -9.96 -1.34
N LEU A 123 2.69 -9.17 -0.57
CA LEU A 123 3.99 -8.68 -1.02
C LEU A 123 5.01 -9.81 -0.85
N GLY A 124 5.38 -10.47 -1.95
CA GLY A 124 6.16 -11.71 -1.90
C GLY A 124 7.58 -11.47 -1.40
N ALA A 125 8.37 -10.73 -2.20
CA ALA A 125 9.75 -10.40 -1.84
C ALA A 125 9.84 -9.34 -0.72
N GLY A 126 8.77 -8.56 -0.53
CA GLY A 126 8.57 -7.65 0.59
C GLY A 126 8.18 -8.35 1.89
N GLU A 127 8.82 -9.46 2.22
CA GLU A 127 8.68 -10.20 3.48
C GLU A 127 7.38 -10.99 3.67
N MET A 128 6.75 -11.48 2.59
CA MET A 128 5.50 -12.27 2.65
C MET A 128 4.37 -11.56 3.42
N GLN A 129 4.36 -10.23 3.37
CA GLN A 129 3.38 -9.44 4.08
C GLN A 129 2.03 -9.52 3.38
N MET A 130 1.00 -9.91 4.13
CA MET A 130 -0.37 -9.87 3.62
C MET A 130 -0.91 -8.45 3.77
N ILE A 131 -1.15 -7.79 2.65
CA ILE A 131 -1.78 -6.48 2.59
C ILE A 131 -3.27 -6.63 2.84
N ASP A 132 -3.88 -5.68 3.55
CA ASP A 132 -5.32 -5.66 3.74
C ASP A 132 -6.04 -5.59 2.36
N PRO A 133 -6.81 -6.63 1.96
CA PRO A 133 -7.51 -6.63 0.69
C PRO A 133 -8.56 -5.52 0.57
N LEU A 134 -9.04 -4.97 1.70
CA LEU A 134 -9.89 -3.78 1.67
C LEU A 134 -9.12 -2.58 1.13
N PHE A 135 -7.90 -2.34 1.61
CA PHE A 135 -7.09 -1.21 1.18
C PHE A 135 -6.77 -1.27 -0.31
N GLN A 136 -6.30 -2.41 -0.81
CA GLN A 136 -5.99 -2.57 -2.24
C GLN A 136 -7.22 -2.35 -3.14
N ARG A 137 -8.40 -2.81 -2.72
CA ARG A 137 -9.63 -2.61 -3.49
C ARG A 137 -10.09 -1.15 -3.48
N VAL A 138 -9.98 -0.46 -2.35
CA VAL A 138 -10.26 0.99 -2.30
C VAL A 138 -9.27 1.72 -3.22
N LEU A 139 -7.99 1.41 -3.13
CA LEU A 139 -6.94 1.97 -3.99
C LEU A 139 -7.20 1.75 -5.49
N VAL A 140 -7.63 0.54 -5.88
CA VAL A 140 -8.01 0.23 -7.26
C VAL A 140 -9.23 1.04 -7.72
N ASN A 141 -10.18 1.37 -6.83
CA ASN A 141 -11.36 2.15 -7.21
C ASN A 141 -11.08 3.66 -7.32
N GLU A 142 -10.08 4.17 -6.60
CA GLU A 142 -9.67 5.58 -6.65
C GLU A 142 -8.77 5.91 -7.85
N CYS A 143 -8.25 4.90 -8.55
CA CYS A 143 -7.37 5.04 -9.72
C CYS A 143 -8.13 4.74 -11.02
#